data_AF-A0A1C5LJ38-F1
#
_entry.id   AF-A0A1C5LJ38-F1
#
_cell.length_a   1.000
_cell.length_b   1.000
_cell.length_c   1.000
_cell.angle_alpha   90.00
_cell.angle_beta   90.00
_cell.angle_gamma   90.00
#
_symmetry.space_group_name_H-M   'P 1'
#
loop_
_entity.id
_entity.type
_entity.pdbx_description
1 polymer ?
#
loop_
_entity_poly.entity_id
_entity_poly.type
_entity_poly.pdbx_seq_one_letter_code
_entity_poly.pdbx_strand_id
1 'polypeptide(L)'
;MIRKLPNGDIDRVADIWLKTNLKAHYFISNQYWKSNYELVKEMMLQSEVYVFEVDKMIQGVVGLNDEYIEGIFISDEMQSCGIGKLLLDYIKDKKERLQLNVYQKNARAISFYQREGFIIEGEGLDEATGEKEYTMLWKQNRNRNFYKELIQKAGAETELVYMKASKELLKKRLYKRNQVLNANSPFVITDEILEHHYHAFQEPWGEGEKVILQKGDIMQYSKEESKAIWNQNAEFWDCAMGDESNDFHREVVRPKVTELLNPDSTDYILDIACGNGNYSAYLAEKAVSVLAFDYSEKMVELAKKRQKRYADHIEFCVADATNETSLMALKRNKPFTKAVSNMAIMDITNIKPLFTSVYKLLEDNGVFVFATQHPCFVTLTEKYMTPHSYYDIAIEGQPQKQCYYHRSLQDIFNLCFDTGFVIDGFYEECYFNKEIPDIIIVRAIKIER
;
A
#
# COMPACT_ATOMS: atom_id res chain seq x y z
N MET A 1 34.72 -14.40 31.21
CA MET A 1 34.03 -13.17 31.67
C MET A 1 34.63 -11.97 30.96
N ILE A 2 33.81 -10.97 30.58
CA ILE A 2 34.32 -9.69 30.04
C ILE A 2 34.50 -8.71 31.20
N ARG A 3 35.65 -8.05 31.27
CA ARG A 3 35.95 -7.03 32.29
C ARG A 3 36.86 -5.93 31.73
N LYS A 4 36.91 -4.79 32.40
CA LYS A 4 37.87 -3.72 32.09
C LYS A 4 39.30 -4.19 32.43
N LEU A 5 40.29 -3.76 31.65
CA LEU A 5 41.70 -4.09 31.85
C LEU A 5 42.26 -3.42 33.12
N PRO A 6 42.82 -4.17 34.09
CA PRO A 6 43.64 -3.65 35.17
C PRO A 6 45.10 -3.58 34.73
N ASN A 7 45.88 -2.68 35.35
CA ASN A 7 47.27 -2.42 34.97
C ASN A 7 48.17 -3.67 35.01
N GLY A 8 47.88 -4.66 35.87
CA GLY A 8 48.69 -5.87 36.01
C GLY A 8 48.59 -6.88 34.86
N ASP A 9 47.64 -6.70 33.94
CA ASP A 9 47.36 -7.64 32.85
C ASP A 9 47.89 -7.18 31.49
N ILE A 10 48.53 -6.01 31.45
CA ILE A 10 48.88 -5.31 30.20
C ILE A 10 49.83 -6.11 29.30
N ASP A 11 50.78 -6.84 29.89
CA ASP A 11 51.77 -7.63 29.15
C ASP A 11 51.09 -8.70 28.28
N ARG A 12 50.08 -9.38 28.85
CA ARG A 12 49.33 -10.41 28.13
C ARG A 12 48.51 -9.82 26.98
N VAL A 13 47.94 -8.63 27.18
CA VAL A 13 47.18 -7.94 26.14
C VAL A 13 48.10 -7.49 24.99
N ALA A 14 49.24 -6.90 25.33
CA ALA A 14 50.24 -6.47 24.36
C ALA A 14 50.79 -7.67 23.54
N ASP A 15 51.00 -8.83 24.18
CA ASP A 15 51.38 -10.06 23.50
C ASP A 15 50.34 -10.55 22.49
N ILE A 16 49.05 -10.52 22.86
CA ILE A 16 47.95 -10.90 21.96
C ILE A 16 47.89 -9.93 20.78
N TRP A 17 48.01 -8.63 21.04
CA TRP A 17 48.08 -7.61 20.00
C TRP A 17 49.21 -7.90 19.01
N LEU A 18 50.45 -8.08 19.49
CA LEU A 18 51.60 -8.28 18.62
C LEU A 18 51.45 -9.55 17.77
N LYS A 19 51.10 -10.68 18.41
CA LYS A 19 50.95 -11.96 17.70
C LYS A 19 49.82 -11.92 16.66
N THR A 20 48.70 -11.29 16.99
CA THR A 20 47.57 -11.19 16.08
C THR A 20 47.90 -10.29 14.89
N ASN A 21 48.57 -9.15 15.12
CA ASN A 21 48.94 -8.24 14.04
C ASN A 21 49.96 -8.85 13.07
N LEU A 22 51.00 -9.52 13.58
CA LEU A 22 51.99 -10.22 12.75
C LEU A 22 51.35 -11.26 11.82
N LYS A 23 50.24 -11.89 12.25
CA LYS A 23 49.51 -12.89 11.46
C LYS A 23 48.49 -12.26 10.50
N ALA A 24 47.65 -11.36 11.02
CA ALA A 24 46.53 -10.77 10.28
C ALA A 24 46.99 -9.74 9.23
N HIS A 25 48.15 -9.13 9.46
CA HIS A 25 48.72 -8.08 8.62
C HIS A 25 50.06 -8.50 8.03
N TYR A 26 50.12 -9.70 7.44
CA TYR A 26 51.32 -10.25 6.78
C TYR A 26 51.89 -9.36 5.67
N PHE A 27 51.11 -8.40 5.20
CA PHE A 27 51.48 -7.40 4.20
C PHE A 27 52.16 -6.15 4.79
N ILE A 28 52.17 -5.99 6.12
CA ILE A 28 52.90 -4.93 6.84
C ILE A 28 54.18 -5.54 7.44
N SER A 29 55.27 -4.77 7.43
CA SER A 29 56.56 -5.23 7.95
C SER A 29 56.48 -5.69 9.40
N ASN A 30 57.01 -6.88 9.69
CA ASN A 30 57.13 -7.37 11.08
C ASN A 30 57.91 -6.41 11.98
N GLN A 31 58.86 -5.66 11.42
CA GLN A 31 59.63 -4.68 12.18
C GLN A 31 58.76 -3.52 12.66
N TYR A 32 57.77 -3.09 11.87
CA TYR A 32 56.83 -2.03 12.23
C TYR A 32 56.05 -2.40 13.50
N TRP A 33 55.51 -3.63 13.57
CA TRP A 33 54.78 -4.08 14.76
C TRP A 33 55.67 -4.20 16.00
N LYS A 34 56.90 -4.73 15.82
CA LYS A 34 57.86 -4.88 16.92
C LYS A 34 58.37 -3.54 17.44
N SER A 35 58.64 -2.57 16.57
CA SER A 35 59.14 -1.25 16.98
C SER A 35 58.08 -0.42 17.70
N ASN A 36 56.80 -0.65 17.41
CA ASN A 36 55.68 0.04 18.05
C ASN A 36 55.16 -0.67 19.32
N TYR A 37 55.73 -1.80 19.72
CA TYR A 37 55.23 -2.63 20.82
C TYR A 37 55.12 -1.88 22.15
N GLU A 38 56.21 -1.26 22.61
CA GLU A 38 56.22 -0.53 23.89
C GLU A 38 55.31 0.71 23.85
N LEU A 39 55.29 1.42 22.72
CA LEU A 39 54.42 2.59 22.54
C LEU A 39 52.94 2.21 22.64
N VAL A 40 52.51 1.16 21.92
CA VAL A 40 51.11 0.71 21.94
C VAL A 40 50.72 0.18 23.32
N LYS A 41 51.64 -0.49 24.01
CA LYS A 41 51.44 -0.96 25.38
C LYS A 41 51.19 0.20 26.35
N GLU A 42 51.94 1.29 26.23
CA GLU A 42 51.72 2.51 27.02
C GLU A 42 50.38 3.17 26.68
N MET A 43 50.01 3.24 25.40
CA MET A 43 48.72 3.78 24.96
C MET A 43 47.54 2.97 25.51
N MET A 44 47.62 1.64 25.50
CA MET A 44 46.57 0.76 26.04
C MET A 44 46.31 0.96 27.54
N LEU A 45 47.31 1.42 28.32
CA LEU A 45 47.13 1.77 29.73
C LEU A 45 46.34 3.08 29.93
N GLN A 46 46.29 3.92 28.89
CA GLN A 46 45.61 5.22 28.89
C GLN A 46 44.24 5.16 28.18
N SER A 47 44.00 4.14 27.35
CA SER A 47 42.75 3.93 26.61
C SER A 47 41.71 3.11 27.37
N GLU A 48 40.47 3.11 26.88
CA GLU A 48 39.41 2.25 27.39
C GLU A 48 39.56 0.83 26.81
N VAL A 49 40.03 -0.12 27.61
CA VAL A 49 40.28 -1.50 27.16
C VAL A 49 39.45 -2.51 27.93
N TYR A 50 38.79 -3.42 27.21
CA TYR A 50 38.06 -4.57 27.77
C TYR A 50 38.69 -5.89 27.32
N VAL A 51 38.74 -6.85 28.23
CA VAL A 51 39.33 -8.17 28.02
C VAL A 51 38.31 -9.28 28.24
N PHE A 52 38.43 -10.36 27.46
CA PHE A 52 37.72 -11.61 27.65
C PHE A 52 38.64 -12.63 28.31
N GLU A 53 38.27 -13.05 29.52
CA GLU A 53 39.04 -13.99 30.35
C GLU A 53 38.35 -15.36 30.44
N VAL A 54 39.12 -16.43 30.29
CA VAL A 54 38.74 -17.83 30.54
C VAL A 54 39.81 -18.45 31.45
N ASP A 55 39.40 -19.07 32.56
CA ASP A 55 40.29 -19.74 33.52
C ASP A 55 41.49 -18.88 33.97
N LYS A 56 41.24 -17.61 34.31
CA LYS A 56 42.24 -16.60 34.69
C LYS A 56 43.24 -16.21 33.59
N MET A 57 43.00 -16.62 32.35
CA MET A 57 43.81 -16.27 31.19
C MET A 57 43.04 -15.37 30.23
N ILE A 58 43.65 -14.26 29.84
CA ILE A 58 43.09 -13.36 28.83
C ILE A 58 43.26 -14.01 27.45
N GLN A 59 42.14 -14.12 26.74
CA GLN A 59 42.05 -14.74 25.41
C GLN A 59 41.63 -13.76 24.31
N GLY A 60 41.12 -12.58 24.67
CA GLY A 60 40.77 -11.55 23.70
C GLY A 60 40.72 -10.17 24.33
N VAL A 61 40.89 -9.15 23.49
CA VAL A 61 40.89 -7.74 23.88
C VAL A 61 40.15 -6.90 22.85
N VAL A 62 39.44 -5.87 23.30
CA VAL A 62 38.94 -4.76 22.48
C VAL A 62 39.40 -3.44 23.09
N GLY A 63 40.02 -2.59 22.27
CA GLY A 63 40.43 -1.24 22.62
C GLY A 63 39.47 -0.20 22.05
N LEU A 64 39.16 0.82 22.84
CA LEU A 64 38.24 1.90 22.50
C LEU A 64 38.83 3.26 22.81
N ASN A 65 38.52 4.20 21.91
CA ASN A 65 38.68 5.62 22.12
C ASN A 65 37.34 6.30 21.79
N ASP A 66 36.54 6.51 22.82
CA ASP A 66 35.15 6.95 22.74
C ASP A 66 34.27 6.08 21.81
N GLU A 67 33.89 6.56 20.62
CA GLU A 67 33.11 5.81 19.63
C GLU A 67 34.00 5.04 18.63
N TYR A 68 35.32 5.17 18.72
CA TYR A 68 36.26 4.52 17.81
C TYR A 68 36.81 3.21 18.39
N ILE A 69 36.70 2.11 17.63
CA ILE A 69 37.34 0.83 17.95
C ILE A 69 38.77 0.87 17.40
N GLU A 70 39.75 0.99 18.31
CA GLU A 70 41.18 0.97 17.96
C GLU A 70 41.65 -0.43 17.54
N GLY A 71 40.99 -1.47 18.03
CA GLY A 71 41.21 -2.83 17.55
C GLY A 71 40.54 -3.90 18.40
N ILE A 72 40.32 -5.05 17.78
CA ILE A 72 39.84 -6.26 18.43
C ILE A 72 40.78 -7.43 18.11
N PHE A 73 41.37 -8.03 19.13
CA PHE A 73 42.40 -9.05 18.96
C PHE A 73 42.07 -10.27 19.82
N ILE A 74 42.06 -11.45 19.19
CA ILE A 74 41.76 -12.73 19.83
C ILE A 74 42.99 -13.62 19.68
N SER A 75 43.41 -14.23 20.79
CA SER A 75 44.43 -15.28 20.83
C SER A 75 44.19 -16.33 19.75
N ASP A 76 45.27 -16.81 19.14
CA ASP A 76 45.18 -17.60 17.91
C ASP A 76 44.42 -18.91 18.12
N GLU A 77 44.60 -19.51 19.30
CA GLU A 77 43.96 -20.76 19.72
C GLU A 77 42.44 -20.62 19.92
N MET A 78 41.95 -19.40 20.13
CA MET A 78 40.55 -19.12 20.47
C MET A 78 39.80 -18.32 19.39
N GLN A 79 40.45 -18.08 18.24
CA GLN A 79 39.79 -17.45 17.10
C GLN A 79 38.66 -18.33 16.57
N SER A 80 37.62 -17.69 16.01
CA SER A 80 36.42 -18.36 15.50
C SER A 80 35.58 -19.11 16.54
N CYS A 81 35.85 -18.95 17.85
CA CYS A 81 35.02 -19.47 18.94
C CYS A 81 33.97 -18.47 19.47
N GLY A 82 33.64 -17.43 18.70
CA GLY A 82 32.64 -16.43 19.08
C GLY A 82 33.12 -15.33 20.05
N ILE A 83 34.36 -15.37 20.54
CA ILE A 83 34.88 -14.38 21.51
C ILE A 83 34.87 -12.95 20.96
N GLY A 84 35.29 -12.76 19.71
CA GLY A 84 35.26 -11.45 19.06
C GLY A 84 33.85 -10.87 18.99
N LYS A 85 32.84 -11.71 18.74
CA LYS A 85 31.44 -11.31 18.78
C LYS A 85 31.02 -10.90 20.19
N LEU A 86 31.34 -11.70 21.21
CA LEU A 86 30.99 -11.39 22.61
C LEU A 86 31.58 -10.06 23.08
N LEU A 87 32.85 -9.79 22.74
CA LEU A 87 33.48 -8.51 23.03
C LEU A 87 32.78 -7.36 22.32
N LEU A 88 32.49 -7.52 21.02
CA LEU A 88 31.83 -6.48 20.23
C LEU A 88 30.38 -6.22 20.70
N ASP A 89 29.60 -7.26 21.00
CA ASP A 89 28.25 -7.13 21.53
C ASP A 89 28.25 -6.42 22.90
N TYR A 90 29.23 -6.72 23.75
CA TYR A 90 29.40 -6.04 25.03
C TYR A 90 29.68 -4.53 24.88
N ILE A 91 30.33 -4.09 23.79
CA ILE A 91 30.54 -2.67 23.49
C ILE A 91 29.30 -2.05 22.87
N LYS A 92 28.64 -2.72 21.93
CA LYS A 92 27.40 -2.26 21.27
C LYS A 92 26.26 -1.99 22.25
N ASP A 93 26.24 -2.68 23.39
CA ASP A 93 25.30 -2.43 24.47
C ASP A 93 25.51 -1.07 25.16
N LYS A 94 26.71 -0.48 25.06
CA LYS A 94 27.11 0.74 25.76
C LYS A 94 27.24 1.97 24.86
N LYS A 95 27.18 1.80 23.53
CA LYS A 95 27.49 2.85 22.56
C LYS A 95 26.36 2.96 21.53
N GLU A 96 26.02 4.19 21.16
CA GLU A 96 24.99 4.45 20.13
C GLU A 96 25.57 4.37 18.71
N ARG A 97 26.87 4.61 18.58
CA ARG A 97 27.61 4.58 17.32
C ARG A 97 29.01 4.01 17.58
N LEU A 98 29.52 3.26 16.62
CA LEU A 98 30.88 2.75 16.60
C LEU A 98 31.49 2.95 15.21
N GLN A 99 32.75 3.38 15.18
CA GLN A 99 33.54 3.53 13.96
C GLN A 99 34.85 2.76 14.09
N LEU A 100 35.36 2.24 12.98
CA LEU A 100 36.69 1.62 12.93
C LEU A 100 37.28 1.74 11.53
N ASN A 101 38.61 1.60 11.45
CA ASN A 101 39.30 1.39 10.19
C ASN A 101 39.82 -0.04 10.09
N VAL A 102 39.76 -0.61 8.88
CA VAL A 102 40.25 -1.97 8.61
C VAL A 102 40.96 -2.01 7.26
N TYR A 103 42.20 -2.52 7.24
CA TYR A 103 42.94 -2.68 6.00
C TYR A 103 42.19 -3.52 4.98
N GLN A 104 42.13 -3.07 3.72
CA GLN A 104 41.38 -3.72 2.64
C GLN A 104 41.85 -5.17 2.39
N LYS A 105 43.14 -5.44 2.64
CA LYS A 105 43.75 -6.77 2.52
C LYS A 105 43.32 -7.74 3.64
N ASN A 106 42.75 -7.25 4.75
CA ASN A 106 42.25 -8.10 5.85
C ASN A 106 40.79 -8.51 5.60
N ALA A 107 40.57 -9.34 4.58
CA ALA A 107 39.24 -9.82 4.20
C ALA A 107 38.47 -10.53 5.33
N ARG A 108 39.21 -11.18 6.25
CA ARG A 108 38.62 -11.85 7.41
C ARG A 108 37.99 -10.88 8.39
N ALA A 109 38.68 -9.78 8.71
CA ALA A 109 38.16 -8.74 9.61
C ALA A 109 36.98 -8.00 8.97
N ILE A 110 37.07 -7.65 7.67
CA ILE A 110 35.96 -7.02 6.93
C ILE A 110 34.70 -7.89 7.01
N SER A 111 34.84 -9.19 6.70
CA SER A 111 33.72 -10.14 6.76
C SER A 111 33.15 -10.28 8.18
N PHE A 112 33.99 -10.20 9.21
CA PHE A 112 33.54 -10.20 10.60
C PHE A 112 32.70 -8.97 10.91
N TYR A 113 33.19 -7.76 10.62
CA TYR A 113 32.45 -6.53 10.93
C TYR A 113 31.16 -6.37 10.12
N GLN A 114 31.15 -6.76 8.85
CA GLN A 114 29.93 -6.75 8.03
C GLN A 114 28.86 -7.69 8.57
N ARG A 115 29.23 -8.91 8.99
CA ARG A 115 28.29 -9.84 9.65
C ARG A 115 27.75 -9.28 10.96
N GLU A 116 28.55 -8.47 11.65
CA GLU A 116 28.19 -7.79 12.88
C GLU A 116 27.49 -6.44 12.63
N GLY A 117 27.07 -6.15 11.40
CA GLY A 117 26.21 -5.01 11.06
C GLY A 117 26.95 -3.70 10.80
N PHE A 118 28.26 -3.71 10.64
CA PHE A 118 29.00 -2.54 10.17
C PHE A 118 28.86 -2.39 8.66
N ILE A 119 28.71 -1.16 8.18
CA ILE A 119 28.70 -0.81 6.76
C ILE A 119 29.99 -0.06 6.40
N ILE A 120 30.47 -0.21 5.16
CA ILE A 120 31.61 0.56 4.65
C ILE A 120 31.09 1.98 4.33
N GLU A 121 31.64 2.99 5.00
CA GLU A 121 31.29 4.41 4.81
C GLU A 121 32.25 5.10 3.83
N GLY A 122 33.50 4.66 3.77
CA GLY A 122 34.50 5.21 2.86
C GLY A 122 35.78 4.38 2.82
N GLU A 123 36.75 4.85 2.02
CA GLU A 123 38.09 4.30 1.95
C GLU A 123 39.15 5.39 2.15
N GLY A 124 40.30 4.98 2.67
CA GLY A 124 41.43 5.86 2.97
C GLY A 124 42.77 5.16 2.81
N LEU A 125 43.83 5.89 3.14
CA LEU A 125 45.20 5.40 3.16
C LEU A 125 45.74 5.60 4.58
N ASP A 126 46.22 4.53 5.20
CA ASP A 126 46.95 4.62 6.46
C ASP A 126 48.32 5.24 6.20
N GLU A 127 48.58 6.43 6.76
CA GLU A 127 49.81 7.20 6.47
C GLU A 127 51.08 6.50 6.98
N ALA A 128 50.98 5.70 8.04
CA ALA A 128 52.12 5.05 8.67
C ALA A 128 52.60 3.80 7.91
N THR A 129 51.67 3.11 7.25
CA THR A 129 51.92 1.85 6.53
C THR A 129 51.82 1.99 5.02
N GLY A 130 51.16 3.03 4.52
CA GLY A 130 50.86 3.24 3.11
C GLY A 130 49.83 2.27 2.53
N GLU A 131 49.11 1.54 3.39
CA GLU A 131 48.13 0.53 2.98
C GLU A 131 46.72 1.13 2.94
N LYS A 132 45.91 0.64 1.99
CA LYS A 132 44.51 1.07 1.88
C LYS A 132 43.67 0.47 3.00
N GLU A 133 42.75 1.27 3.52
CA GLU A 133 41.79 0.86 4.55
C GLU A 133 40.37 1.29 4.21
N TYR A 134 39.40 0.58 4.79
CA TYR A 134 38.00 0.98 4.82
C TYR A 134 37.66 1.60 6.15
N THR A 135 36.96 2.72 6.13
CA THR A 135 36.24 3.25 7.29
C THR A 135 34.90 2.54 7.37
N MET A 136 34.64 1.86 8.49
CA MET A 136 33.40 1.13 8.72
C MET A 136 32.63 1.72 9.88
N LEU A 137 31.31 1.80 9.72
CA LEU A 137 30.40 2.42 10.66
C LEU A 137 29.34 1.42 11.13
N TRP A 138 29.11 1.39 12.43
CA TRP A 138 27.95 0.76 13.04
C TRP A 138 27.15 1.81 13.82
N LYS A 139 25.83 1.74 13.72
CA LYS A 139 24.91 2.54 14.51
C LYS A 139 23.98 1.60 15.23
N GLN A 140 23.73 1.88 16.51
CA GLN A 140 22.74 1.16 17.30
C GLN A 140 21.40 1.33 16.60
N ASN A 141 20.92 0.24 16.01
CA ASN A 141 19.62 0.23 15.38
C ASN A 141 18.56 0.21 16.49
N ARG A 142 18.22 1.40 17.00
CA ARG A 142 17.09 1.61 17.90
C ARG A 142 15.81 1.42 17.11
N ASN A 143 15.51 0.16 16.83
CA ASN A 143 14.28 -0.24 16.21
C ASN A 143 13.11 -0.05 17.19
N ARG A 144 11.89 -0.22 16.70
CA ARG A 144 10.68 -0.06 17.50
C ARG A 144 10.65 -0.96 18.74
N ASN A 145 11.30 -2.13 18.70
CA ASN A 145 11.36 -3.06 19.84
C ASN A 145 12.24 -2.53 20.98
N PHE A 146 13.38 -1.91 20.67
CA PHE A 146 14.21 -1.25 21.67
C PHE A 146 13.42 -0.22 22.48
N TYR A 147 12.64 0.63 21.79
CA TYR A 147 11.81 1.64 22.47
C TYR A 147 10.64 1.02 23.23
N LYS A 148 10.02 -0.05 22.71
CA LYS A 148 8.98 -0.78 23.43
C LYS A 148 9.51 -1.31 24.76
N GLU A 149 10.67 -1.96 24.76
CA GLU A 149 11.30 -2.49 25.99
C GLU A 149 11.67 -1.38 26.98
N LEU A 150 12.18 -0.25 26.49
CA LEU A 150 12.54 0.88 27.34
C LEU A 150 11.32 1.46 28.07
N ILE A 151 10.21 1.64 27.37
CA ILE A 151 8.95 2.15 27.92
C ILE A 151 8.36 1.16 28.94
N GLN A 152 8.41 -0.14 28.63
CA GLN A 152 7.96 -1.20 29.54
C GLN A 152 8.81 -1.28 30.82
N LYS A 153 10.14 -1.13 30.71
CA LYS A 153 11.04 -1.06 31.88
C LYS A 153 10.74 0.15 32.78
N ALA A 154 10.22 1.23 32.21
CA ALA A 154 9.76 2.40 32.97
C ALA A 154 8.35 2.22 33.58
N GLY A 155 7.72 1.05 33.42
CA GLY A 155 6.41 0.72 33.98
C GLY A 155 5.22 1.27 33.16
N ALA A 156 5.46 1.68 31.91
CA ALA A 156 4.42 2.20 31.03
C ALA A 156 4.03 1.19 29.94
N GLU A 157 2.79 1.29 29.45
CA GLU A 157 2.29 0.51 28.33
C GLU A 157 2.66 1.14 26.99
N THR A 158 2.79 0.30 25.96
CA THR A 158 3.19 0.72 24.61
C THR A 158 2.06 0.48 23.63
N GLU A 159 1.65 1.51 22.90
CA GLU A 159 0.79 1.37 21.72
C GLU A 159 1.55 1.76 20.46
N LEU A 160 1.48 0.91 19.43
CA LEU A 160 2.04 1.22 18.12
C LEU A 160 0.94 1.82 17.24
N VAL A 161 1.09 3.08 16.84
CA VAL A 161 0.14 3.77 15.96
C VAL A 161 0.79 3.99 14.60
N TYR A 162 0.18 3.45 13.54
CA TYR A 162 0.63 3.65 12.17
C TYR A 162 -0.30 4.60 11.42
N MET A 163 0.16 5.83 11.20
CA MET A 163 -0.54 6.81 10.37
C MET A 163 -0.25 6.56 8.89
N LYS A 164 -1.00 5.64 8.25
CA LYS A 164 -0.77 5.24 6.86
C LYS A 164 -1.14 6.37 5.90
N ALA A 165 -0.16 6.77 5.08
CA ALA A 165 -0.23 7.83 4.08
C ALA A 165 0.32 7.33 2.73
N SER A 166 -0.42 7.59 1.65
CA SER A 166 -0.03 7.32 0.27
C SER A 166 1.06 8.27 -0.14
N LYS A 167 1.88 7.82 -1.10
CA LYS A 167 2.97 8.61 -1.65
C LYS A 167 2.46 9.92 -2.25
N GLU A 168 1.31 9.90 -2.89
CA GLU A 168 0.63 11.05 -3.48
C GLU A 168 0.19 12.06 -2.40
N LEU A 169 -0.38 11.58 -1.30
CA LEU A 169 -0.73 12.43 -0.16
C LEU A 169 0.51 13.05 0.48
N LEU A 170 1.58 12.27 0.63
CA LEU A 170 2.86 12.75 1.14
C LEU A 170 3.44 13.84 0.23
N LYS A 171 3.45 13.64 -1.09
CA LYS A 171 3.84 14.66 -2.09
C LYS A 171 3.01 15.94 -1.97
N LYS A 172 1.69 15.82 -1.86
CA LYS A 172 0.79 16.99 -1.71
C LYS A 172 1.06 17.76 -0.42
N ARG A 173 1.30 17.06 0.69
CA ARG A 173 1.67 17.67 1.98
C ARG A 173 3.04 18.34 1.89
N LEU A 174 3.98 17.70 1.21
CA LEU A 174 5.33 18.23 0.99
C LEU A 174 5.31 19.52 0.19
N TYR A 175 4.54 19.56 -0.91
CA TYR A 175 4.36 20.75 -1.72
C TYR A 175 3.83 21.93 -0.88
N LYS A 176 2.78 21.71 -0.07
CA LYS A 176 2.25 22.74 0.84
C LYS A 176 3.26 23.16 1.91
N ARG A 177 3.98 22.20 2.50
CA ARG A 177 5.02 22.47 3.50
C ARG A 177 6.10 23.39 2.91
N ASN A 178 6.58 23.07 1.71
CA ASN A 178 7.64 23.82 1.03
C ASN A 178 7.25 25.27 0.65
N GLN A 179 5.96 25.62 0.70
CA GLN A 179 5.50 27.00 0.48
C GLN A 179 5.68 27.91 1.70
N VAL A 180 5.96 27.35 2.88
CA VAL A 180 6.08 28.11 4.13
C VAL A 180 7.48 27.93 4.69
N LEU A 181 8.15 29.02 5.05
CA LEU A 181 9.44 29.00 5.74
C LEU A 181 9.20 29.22 7.24
N ASN A 182 9.39 28.18 8.06
CA ASN A 182 9.28 28.24 9.52
C ASN A 182 10.09 27.11 10.18
N ALA A 183 10.05 26.99 11.50
CA ALA A 183 10.81 25.96 12.24
C ALA A 183 10.50 24.50 11.79
N ASN A 184 9.30 24.25 11.26
CA ASN A 184 8.89 22.93 10.73
C ASN A 184 9.16 22.78 9.21
N SER A 185 9.57 23.87 8.55
CA SER A 185 9.97 23.92 7.15
C SER A 185 11.18 24.82 6.92
N PRO A 186 12.34 24.52 7.55
CA PRO A 186 13.53 25.37 7.45
C PRO A 186 14.27 25.23 6.12
N PHE A 187 13.99 24.17 5.36
CA PHE A 187 14.54 23.90 4.04
C PHE A 187 13.54 23.16 3.17
N VAL A 188 13.71 23.30 1.86
CA VAL A 188 12.93 22.61 0.83
C VAL A 188 13.29 21.13 0.86
N ILE A 189 12.27 20.28 0.97
CA ILE A 189 12.42 18.84 0.78
C ILE A 189 12.04 18.53 -0.67
N THR A 190 12.97 17.98 -1.44
CA THR A 190 12.75 17.61 -2.84
C THR A 190 12.01 16.27 -2.94
N ASP A 191 11.46 15.99 -4.12
CA ASP A 191 10.85 14.69 -4.41
C ASP A 191 11.88 13.53 -4.29
N GLU A 192 13.15 13.78 -4.59
CA GLU A 192 14.23 12.80 -4.43
C GLU A 192 14.47 12.44 -2.96
N ILE A 193 14.46 13.44 -2.06
CA ILE A 193 14.57 13.23 -0.62
C ILE A 193 13.35 12.45 -0.10
N LEU A 194 12.15 12.79 -0.58
CA LEU A 194 10.93 12.06 -0.25
C LEU A 194 11.02 10.59 -0.70
N GLU A 195 11.52 10.35 -1.91
CA GLU A 195 11.68 9.01 -2.48
C GLU A 195 12.63 8.16 -1.64
N HIS A 196 13.78 8.74 -1.27
CA HIS A 196 14.75 8.09 -0.40
C HIS A 196 14.14 7.67 0.94
N HIS A 197 13.39 8.57 1.60
CA HIS A 197 12.73 8.25 2.87
C HIS A 197 11.60 7.24 2.72
N TYR A 198 10.83 7.31 1.62
CA TYR A 198 9.73 6.39 1.36
C TYR A 198 10.23 4.95 1.17
N HIS A 199 11.31 4.77 0.40
CA HIS A 199 11.92 3.44 0.20
C HIS A 199 12.60 2.88 1.45
N ALA A 200 13.16 3.74 2.29
CA ALA A 200 13.78 3.33 3.55
C ALA A 200 12.75 3.06 4.67
N PHE A 201 11.47 3.42 4.47
CA PHE A 201 10.44 3.26 5.48
C PHE A 201 10.01 1.80 5.61
N GLN A 202 10.12 1.26 6.82
CA GLN A 202 9.65 -0.10 7.14
C GLN A 202 8.25 -0.04 7.74
N GLU A 203 7.23 -0.37 6.95
CA GLU A 203 5.85 -0.42 7.44
C GLU A 203 5.73 -1.43 8.59
N PRO A 204 5.04 -1.08 9.70
CA PRO A 204 4.67 -2.06 10.72
C PRO A 204 3.70 -3.08 10.13
N TRP A 205 3.91 -4.37 10.43
CA TRP A 205 3.03 -5.43 9.97
C TRP A 205 2.93 -6.55 11.01
N GLY A 206 1.72 -6.74 11.57
CA GLY A 206 1.44 -7.84 12.49
C GLY A 206 2.06 -7.67 13.88
N GLU A 207 2.34 -6.43 14.29
CA GLU A 207 3.01 -6.09 15.56
C GLU A 207 2.04 -5.53 16.62
N GLY A 208 0.72 -5.65 16.39
CA GLY A 208 -0.32 -5.05 17.22
C GLY A 208 -0.54 -3.56 16.92
N GLU A 209 -0.22 -3.11 15.71
CA GLU A 209 -0.38 -1.72 15.29
C GLU A 209 -1.85 -1.31 15.14
N LYS A 210 -2.18 -0.12 15.64
CA LYS A 210 -3.40 0.61 15.29
C LYS A 210 -3.14 1.38 14.01
N VAL A 211 -3.64 0.89 12.89
CA VAL A 211 -3.53 1.57 11.59
C VAL A 211 -4.59 2.65 11.47
N ILE A 212 -4.15 3.89 11.34
CA ILE A 212 -5.00 5.06 11.09
C ILE A 212 -4.75 5.52 9.65
N LEU A 213 -5.69 5.21 8.76
CA LEU A 213 -5.69 5.74 7.40
C LEU A 213 -5.86 7.26 7.45
N GLN A 214 -4.95 7.98 6.80
CA GLN A 214 -5.03 9.43 6.74
C GLN A 214 -6.20 9.85 5.86
N LYS A 215 -6.91 10.95 6.20
CA LYS A 215 -8.08 11.45 5.45
C LYS A 215 -7.86 11.73 3.96
N GLY A 216 -6.61 11.78 3.48
CA GLY A 216 -6.30 11.88 2.05
C GLY A 216 -5.98 10.55 1.36
N ASP A 217 -5.87 9.45 2.12
CA ASP A 217 -5.70 8.07 1.66
C ASP A 217 -7.01 7.30 1.62
N ILE A 218 -7.95 7.70 2.46
CA ILE A 218 -9.34 7.63 2.05
C ILE A 218 -9.44 8.67 0.93
N MET A 219 -9.16 8.29 -0.32
CA MET A 219 -9.74 9.05 -1.41
C MET A 219 -11.26 8.86 -1.24
N GLN A 220 -11.87 9.75 -0.45
CA GLN A 220 -13.28 9.99 -0.51
C GLN A 220 -13.46 10.82 -1.77
N TYR A 221 -13.40 10.12 -2.91
CA TYR A 221 -13.79 10.63 -4.20
C TYR A 221 -15.17 11.26 -4.04
N SER A 222 -15.25 12.56 -4.31
CA SER A 222 -16.51 13.26 -4.07
C SER A 222 -17.49 12.83 -5.14
N LYS A 223 -18.67 12.38 -4.70
CA LYS A 223 -19.80 12.12 -5.59
C LYS A 223 -20.05 13.30 -6.53
N GLU A 224 -19.85 14.51 -6.02
CA GLU A 224 -19.97 15.77 -6.73
C GLU A 224 -19.01 15.86 -7.92
N GLU A 225 -17.76 15.42 -7.76
CA GLU A 225 -16.77 15.37 -8.84
C GLU A 225 -17.13 14.31 -9.88
N SER A 226 -17.50 13.09 -9.47
CA SER A 226 -17.96 12.04 -10.41
C SER A 226 -19.13 12.55 -11.26
N LYS A 227 -20.12 13.16 -10.59
CA LYS A 227 -21.28 13.75 -11.27
C LYS A 227 -20.89 14.86 -12.25
N ALA A 228 -19.96 15.73 -11.86
CA ALA A 228 -19.47 16.80 -12.74
C ALA A 228 -18.76 16.24 -13.99
N ILE A 229 -18.02 15.13 -13.86
CA ILE A 229 -17.38 14.44 -14.98
C ILE A 229 -18.43 13.83 -15.91
N TRP A 230 -19.41 13.11 -15.37
CA TRP A 230 -20.47 12.52 -16.19
C TRP A 230 -21.34 13.56 -16.89
N ASN A 231 -21.60 14.71 -16.26
CA ASN A 231 -22.23 15.86 -16.93
C ASN A 231 -21.39 16.39 -18.10
N GLN A 232 -20.05 16.40 -18.01
CA GLN A 232 -19.16 16.80 -19.10
C GLN A 232 -19.08 15.74 -20.21
N ASN A 233 -19.11 14.45 -19.85
CA ASN A 233 -19.05 13.35 -20.81
C ASN A 233 -20.39 13.06 -21.50
N ALA A 234 -21.51 13.63 -21.02
CA ALA A 234 -22.85 13.25 -21.44
C ALA A 234 -23.11 13.37 -22.94
N GLU A 235 -22.70 14.46 -23.59
CA GLU A 235 -22.91 14.63 -25.04
C GLU A 235 -22.06 13.66 -25.87
N PHE A 236 -20.82 13.41 -25.43
CA PHE A 236 -19.96 12.43 -26.08
C PHE A 236 -20.54 11.01 -25.95
N TRP A 237 -20.96 10.64 -24.74
CA TRP A 237 -21.58 9.35 -24.47
C TRP A 237 -22.87 9.15 -25.28
N ASP A 238 -23.74 10.15 -25.32
CA ASP A 238 -24.99 10.09 -26.09
C ASP A 238 -24.73 9.90 -27.59
N CYS A 239 -23.75 10.60 -28.15
CA CYS A 239 -23.32 10.41 -29.53
C CYS A 239 -22.71 9.02 -29.78
N ALA A 240 -21.84 8.56 -28.88
CA ALA A 240 -21.16 7.26 -29.02
C ALA A 240 -22.13 6.07 -28.90
N MET A 241 -23.15 6.19 -28.06
CA MET A 241 -24.21 5.19 -27.95
C MET A 241 -25.20 5.28 -29.12
N GLY A 242 -25.57 6.48 -29.56
CA GLY A 242 -26.55 6.66 -30.63
C GLY A 242 -27.92 6.04 -30.31
N ASP A 243 -28.65 5.69 -31.36
CA ASP A 243 -30.02 5.16 -31.24
C ASP A 243 -30.09 3.65 -30.98
N GLU A 244 -29.04 2.90 -31.36
CA GLU A 244 -29.02 1.44 -31.21
C GLU A 244 -28.13 0.96 -30.05
N SER A 245 -27.37 1.86 -29.42
CA SER A 245 -26.23 1.57 -28.54
C SER A 245 -25.01 1.06 -29.31
N ASN A 246 -23.85 0.94 -28.65
CA ASN A 246 -22.62 0.43 -29.27
C ASN A 246 -22.59 -1.11 -29.33
N ASP A 247 -21.63 -1.66 -30.08
CA ASP A 247 -21.53 -3.10 -30.34
C ASP A 247 -21.37 -3.90 -29.04
N PHE A 248 -20.53 -3.44 -28.10
CA PHE A 248 -20.36 -4.05 -26.79
C PHE A 248 -21.70 -4.22 -26.04
N HIS A 249 -22.50 -3.16 -25.96
CA HIS A 249 -23.80 -3.22 -25.30
C HIS A 249 -24.80 -4.08 -26.08
N ARG A 250 -24.82 -4.02 -27.41
CA ARG A 250 -25.78 -4.77 -28.23
C ARG A 250 -25.49 -6.27 -28.26
N GLU A 251 -24.22 -6.65 -28.32
CA GLU A 251 -23.79 -8.03 -28.59
C GLU A 251 -23.43 -8.80 -27.32
N VAL A 252 -22.95 -8.11 -26.26
CA VAL A 252 -22.48 -8.75 -25.02
C VAL A 252 -23.44 -8.53 -23.87
N VAL A 253 -23.70 -7.26 -23.52
CA VAL A 253 -24.45 -6.92 -22.30
C VAL A 253 -25.94 -7.21 -22.45
N ARG A 254 -26.58 -6.62 -23.48
CA ARG A 254 -28.04 -6.61 -23.65
C ARG A 254 -28.64 -8.02 -23.76
N PRO A 255 -28.09 -8.97 -24.53
CA PRO A 255 -28.71 -10.29 -24.68
C PRO A 255 -28.86 -11.02 -23.34
N LYS A 256 -27.80 -11.02 -22.53
CA LYS A 256 -27.75 -11.74 -21.25
C LYS A 256 -28.46 -11.02 -20.13
N VAL A 257 -28.40 -9.70 -20.08
CA VAL A 257 -29.26 -8.91 -19.19
C VAL A 257 -30.73 -9.17 -19.50
N THR A 258 -31.13 -9.14 -20.78
CA THR A 258 -32.53 -9.37 -21.19
C THR A 258 -32.99 -10.79 -20.86
N GLU A 259 -32.12 -11.78 -21.07
CA GLU A 259 -32.38 -13.19 -20.74
C GLU A 259 -32.64 -13.38 -19.24
N LEU A 260 -31.80 -12.79 -18.38
CA LEU A 260 -31.98 -12.86 -16.93
C LEU A 260 -33.18 -12.04 -16.43
N LEU A 261 -33.39 -10.85 -17.00
CA LEU A 261 -34.48 -9.94 -16.62
C LEU A 261 -35.84 -10.53 -17.03
N ASN A 262 -35.88 -11.18 -18.20
CA ASN A 262 -37.06 -11.78 -18.83
C ASN A 262 -38.28 -10.84 -18.79
N PRO A 263 -38.24 -9.69 -19.50
CA PRO A 263 -39.28 -8.67 -19.43
C PRO A 263 -40.56 -9.12 -20.15
N ASP A 264 -41.69 -8.83 -19.54
CA ASP A 264 -43.05 -9.02 -20.06
C ASP A 264 -43.81 -7.68 -20.10
N SER A 265 -44.79 -7.58 -20.99
CA SER A 265 -45.60 -6.36 -21.16
C SER A 265 -46.39 -5.92 -19.91
N THR A 266 -46.55 -6.78 -18.90
CA THR A 266 -47.16 -6.43 -17.60
C THR A 266 -46.19 -5.80 -16.60
N ASP A 267 -44.89 -5.84 -16.90
CA ASP A 267 -43.84 -5.37 -16.01
C ASP A 267 -43.85 -3.85 -15.84
N TYR A 268 -43.43 -3.42 -14.64
CA TYR A 268 -43.06 -2.05 -14.36
C TYR A 268 -41.61 -2.04 -13.86
N ILE A 269 -40.70 -1.54 -14.71
CA ILE A 269 -39.26 -1.73 -14.53
C ILE A 269 -38.57 -0.43 -14.10
N LEU A 270 -37.71 -0.52 -13.09
CA LEU A 270 -36.80 0.55 -12.69
C LEU A 270 -35.46 0.42 -13.43
N ASP A 271 -35.13 1.36 -14.30
CA ASP A 271 -33.84 1.43 -15.01
C ASP A 271 -32.88 2.40 -14.29
N ILE A 272 -31.83 1.85 -13.71
CA ILE A 272 -30.90 2.51 -12.78
C ILE A 272 -29.64 2.96 -13.53
N ALA A 273 -29.34 4.26 -13.45
CA ALA A 273 -28.25 4.90 -14.21
C ALA A 273 -28.43 4.69 -15.72
N CYS A 274 -29.56 5.16 -16.23
CA CYS A 274 -30.04 4.85 -17.58
C CYS A 274 -29.20 5.46 -18.71
N GLY A 275 -28.25 6.35 -18.41
CA GLY A 275 -27.47 7.07 -19.42
C GLY A 275 -28.39 7.80 -20.40
N ASN A 276 -28.26 7.50 -21.69
CA ASN A 276 -29.11 8.09 -22.74
C ASN A 276 -30.43 7.33 -23.01
N GLY A 277 -30.80 6.38 -22.14
CA GLY A 277 -32.08 5.68 -22.19
C GLY A 277 -32.19 4.58 -23.24
N ASN A 278 -31.07 4.10 -23.80
CA ASN A 278 -31.07 3.06 -24.83
C ASN A 278 -31.76 1.76 -24.38
N TYR A 279 -31.44 1.26 -23.18
CA TYR A 279 -32.07 0.05 -22.68
C TYR A 279 -33.53 0.28 -22.27
N SER A 280 -33.83 1.46 -21.71
CA SER A 280 -35.21 1.89 -21.42
C SER A 280 -36.09 1.87 -22.69
N ALA A 281 -35.57 2.36 -23.81
CA ALA A 281 -36.23 2.34 -25.12
C ALA A 281 -36.46 0.92 -25.64
N TYR A 282 -35.45 0.05 -25.53
CA TYR A 282 -35.57 -1.37 -25.88
C TYR A 282 -36.67 -2.09 -25.07
N LEU A 283 -36.82 -1.76 -23.79
CA LEU A 283 -37.90 -2.28 -22.95
C LEU A 283 -39.27 -1.70 -23.36
N ALA A 284 -39.35 -0.39 -23.62
CA ALA A 284 -40.58 0.26 -24.05
C ALA A 284 -41.10 -0.26 -25.41
N GLU A 285 -40.21 -0.67 -26.32
CA GLU A 285 -40.58 -1.36 -27.57
C GLU A 285 -41.37 -2.65 -27.34
N LYS A 286 -41.17 -3.30 -26.19
CA LYS A 286 -41.91 -4.51 -25.77
C LYS A 286 -43.16 -4.18 -24.95
N ALA A 287 -43.65 -2.93 -25.05
CA ALA A 287 -44.78 -2.38 -24.31
C ALA A 287 -44.61 -2.38 -22.77
N VAL A 288 -43.37 -2.45 -22.27
CA VAL A 288 -43.06 -2.38 -20.85
C VAL A 288 -43.13 -0.93 -20.36
N SER A 289 -43.70 -0.70 -19.17
CA SER A 289 -43.61 0.60 -18.50
C SER A 289 -42.28 0.72 -17.75
N VAL A 290 -41.56 1.83 -17.94
CA VAL A 290 -40.23 2.04 -17.37
C VAL A 290 -40.18 3.35 -16.59
N LEU A 291 -39.62 3.31 -15.38
CA LEU A 291 -39.09 4.50 -14.73
C LEU A 291 -37.57 4.41 -14.80
N ALA A 292 -36.96 5.36 -15.49
CA ALA A 292 -35.52 5.43 -15.70
C ALA A 292 -34.94 6.62 -14.93
N PHE A 293 -33.79 6.44 -14.29
CA PHE A 293 -33.10 7.57 -13.67
C PHE A 293 -31.60 7.56 -13.92
N ASP A 294 -31.04 8.75 -13.94
CA ASP A 294 -29.60 9.00 -13.89
C ASP A 294 -29.33 10.15 -12.91
N TYR A 295 -28.15 10.18 -12.32
CA TYR A 295 -27.74 11.24 -11.39
C TYR A 295 -27.20 12.47 -12.12
N SER A 296 -26.82 12.32 -13.39
CA SER A 296 -26.46 13.41 -14.31
C SER A 296 -27.71 14.07 -14.90
N GLU A 297 -27.91 15.35 -14.60
CA GLU A 297 -29.00 16.13 -15.20
C GLU A 297 -28.91 16.17 -16.73
N LYS A 298 -27.68 16.29 -17.24
CA LYS A 298 -27.41 16.38 -18.68
C LYS A 298 -27.73 15.07 -19.40
N MET A 299 -27.40 13.92 -18.81
CA MET A 299 -27.78 12.61 -19.35
C MET A 299 -29.30 12.46 -19.43
N VAL A 300 -30.02 12.82 -18.35
CA VAL A 300 -31.49 12.75 -18.32
C VAL A 300 -32.13 13.65 -19.37
N GLU A 301 -31.60 14.87 -19.57
CA GLU A 301 -32.06 15.78 -20.62
C GLU A 301 -31.90 15.15 -22.02
N LEU A 302 -30.72 14.58 -22.30
CA LEU A 302 -30.41 13.92 -23.58
C LEU A 302 -31.27 12.68 -23.80
N ALA A 303 -31.45 11.84 -22.77
CA ALA A 303 -32.30 10.65 -22.81
C ALA A 303 -33.76 11.02 -23.15
N LYS A 304 -34.33 12.03 -22.48
CA LYS A 304 -35.69 12.53 -22.78
C LYS A 304 -35.83 13.01 -24.22
N LYS A 305 -34.81 13.71 -24.72
CA LYS A 305 -34.81 14.23 -26.09
C LYS A 305 -34.73 13.10 -27.11
N ARG A 306 -33.83 12.13 -26.91
CA ARG A 306 -33.59 11.02 -27.83
C ARG A 306 -34.77 10.05 -27.84
N GLN A 307 -35.27 9.68 -26.66
CA GLN A 307 -36.32 8.66 -26.50
C GLN A 307 -37.74 9.24 -26.51
N LYS A 308 -37.93 10.42 -27.12
CA LYS A 308 -39.22 11.13 -27.17
C LYS A 308 -40.35 10.27 -27.73
N ARG A 309 -40.06 9.34 -28.65
CA ARG A 309 -41.05 8.42 -29.23
C ARG A 309 -41.68 7.45 -28.20
N TYR A 310 -41.03 7.26 -27.05
CA TYR A 310 -41.51 6.40 -25.95
C TYR A 310 -41.92 7.20 -24.71
N ALA A 311 -42.22 8.49 -24.84
CA ALA A 311 -42.57 9.34 -23.71
C ALA A 311 -43.79 8.84 -22.90
N ASP A 312 -44.69 8.08 -23.53
CA ASP A 312 -45.85 7.47 -22.85
C ASP A 312 -45.51 6.19 -22.07
N HIS A 313 -44.33 5.61 -22.33
CA HIS A 313 -43.86 4.37 -21.70
C HIS A 313 -42.68 4.56 -20.74
N ILE A 314 -41.94 5.67 -20.85
CA ILE A 314 -40.73 5.91 -20.07
C ILE A 314 -40.82 7.23 -19.30
N GLU A 315 -40.78 7.14 -17.97
CA GLU A 315 -40.60 8.29 -17.09
C GLU A 315 -39.11 8.46 -16.75
N PHE A 316 -38.51 9.59 -17.13
CA PHE A 316 -37.10 9.90 -16.81
C PHE A 316 -36.97 10.87 -15.63
N CYS A 317 -36.23 10.46 -14.60
CA CYS A 317 -35.98 11.23 -13.37
C CYS A 317 -34.49 11.49 -13.16
N VAL A 318 -34.18 12.59 -12.45
CA VAL A 318 -32.83 12.79 -11.88
C VAL A 318 -32.85 12.23 -10.47
N ALA A 319 -32.00 11.25 -10.17
CA ALA A 319 -31.88 10.69 -8.83
C ALA A 319 -30.47 10.16 -8.53
N ASP A 320 -30.09 10.21 -7.26
CA ASP A 320 -28.77 9.82 -6.76
C ASP A 320 -28.80 8.42 -6.15
N ALA A 321 -28.15 7.46 -6.83
CA ALA A 321 -28.06 6.07 -6.38
C ALA A 321 -27.32 5.88 -5.04
N THR A 322 -26.57 6.88 -4.59
CA THR A 322 -25.87 6.86 -3.30
C THR A 322 -26.73 7.42 -2.16
N ASN A 323 -27.95 7.87 -2.44
CA ASN A 323 -28.82 8.56 -1.49
C ASN A 323 -30.20 7.88 -1.38
N GLU A 324 -30.47 7.27 -0.23
CA GLU A 324 -31.73 6.55 0.02
C GLU A 324 -32.96 7.45 -0.10
N THR A 325 -32.92 8.69 0.40
CA THR A 325 -34.04 9.63 0.26
C THR A 325 -34.34 9.93 -1.21
N SER A 326 -33.30 10.10 -2.03
CA SER A 326 -33.44 10.32 -3.47
C SER A 326 -34.06 9.12 -4.18
N LEU A 327 -33.67 7.90 -3.80
CA LEU A 327 -34.20 6.67 -4.38
C LEU A 327 -35.64 6.40 -3.94
N MET A 328 -35.96 6.60 -2.66
CA MET A 328 -37.31 6.40 -2.15
C MET A 328 -38.31 7.39 -2.74
N ALA A 329 -37.86 8.57 -3.21
CA ALA A 329 -38.70 9.52 -3.96
C ALA A 329 -39.14 9.00 -5.35
N LEU A 330 -38.49 7.94 -5.87
CA LEU A 330 -38.89 7.26 -7.10
C LEU A 330 -40.10 6.33 -6.91
N LYS A 331 -40.48 6.04 -5.66
CA LYS A 331 -41.65 5.21 -5.37
C LYS A 331 -42.90 5.80 -6.03
N ARG A 332 -43.70 4.93 -6.66
CA ARG A 332 -45.03 5.23 -7.20
C ARG A 332 -46.09 4.37 -6.51
N ASN A 333 -47.34 4.53 -6.91
CA ASN A 333 -48.46 3.75 -6.35
C ASN A 333 -48.32 2.25 -6.62
N LYS A 334 -47.74 1.87 -7.76
CA LYS A 334 -47.40 0.48 -8.11
C LYS A 334 -45.93 0.22 -7.73
N PRO A 335 -45.61 -0.88 -7.03
CA PRO A 335 -44.22 -1.30 -6.83
C PRO A 335 -43.60 -1.73 -8.17
N PHE A 336 -42.27 -1.76 -8.23
CA PHE A 336 -41.58 -2.26 -9.42
C PHE A 336 -41.60 -3.78 -9.43
N THR A 337 -41.95 -4.37 -10.57
CA THR A 337 -41.88 -5.82 -10.77
C THR A 337 -40.42 -6.25 -10.98
N LYS A 338 -39.63 -5.37 -11.62
CA LYS A 338 -38.21 -5.61 -11.90
C LYS A 338 -37.37 -4.33 -11.80
N ALA A 339 -36.07 -4.49 -11.63
CA ALA A 339 -35.08 -3.42 -11.69
C ALA A 339 -33.88 -3.88 -12.53
N VAL A 340 -33.23 -2.94 -13.19
CA VAL A 340 -32.04 -3.20 -14.00
C VAL A 340 -30.98 -2.12 -13.81
N SER A 341 -29.70 -2.49 -13.74
CA SER A 341 -28.57 -1.55 -13.75
C SER A 341 -27.47 -2.06 -14.67
N ASN A 342 -27.37 -1.48 -15.86
CA ASN A 342 -26.45 -1.96 -16.89
C ASN A 342 -25.15 -1.17 -16.89
N MET A 343 -24.05 -1.84 -16.56
CA MET A 343 -22.70 -1.27 -16.65
C MET A 343 -22.52 0.04 -15.87
N ALA A 344 -23.14 0.13 -14.68
CA ALA A 344 -23.09 1.32 -13.84
C ALA A 344 -22.64 1.08 -12.39
N ILE A 345 -22.68 -0.15 -11.87
CA ILE A 345 -22.34 -0.47 -10.47
C ILE A 345 -20.91 -0.04 -10.10
N MET A 346 -19.99 -0.11 -11.08
CA MET A 346 -18.60 0.32 -10.95
C MET A 346 -18.43 1.84 -10.96
N ASP A 347 -19.41 2.62 -11.42
CA ASP A 347 -19.35 4.10 -11.40
C ASP A 347 -19.96 4.71 -10.13
N ILE A 348 -20.66 3.89 -9.34
CA ILE A 348 -21.37 4.33 -8.13
C ILE A 348 -20.45 4.23 -6.92
N THR A 349 -20.26 5.34 -6.21
CA THR A 349 -19.28 5.47 -5.11
C THR A 349 -19.63 4.59 -3.90
N ASN A 350 -20.91 4.49 -3.56
CA ASN A 350 -21.44 3.65 -2.51
C ASN A 350 -22.75 2.99 -2.99
N ILE A 351 -22.70 1.67 -3.19
CA ILE A 351 -23.81 0.89 -3.72
C ILE A 351 -24.77 0.38 -2.64
N LYS A 352 -24.43 0.48 -1.35
CA LYS A 352 -25.32 -0.02 -0.28
C LYS A 352 -26.70 0.67 -0.25
N PRO A 353 -26.81 2.01 -0.36
CA PRO A 353 -28.10 2.69 -0.45
C PRO A 353 -28.92 2.23 -1.66
N LEU A 354 -28.26 1.99 -2.80
CA LEU A 354 -28.91 1.49 -4.01
C LEU A 354 -29.57 0.13 -3.76
N PHE A 355 -28.79 -0.87 -3.34
CA PHE A 355 -29.30 -2.24 -3.16
C PHE A 355 -30.43 -2.28 -2.12
N THR A 356 -30.26 -1.56 -1.00
CA THR A 356 -31.27 -1.46 0.06
C THR A 356 -32.56 -0.83 -0.44
N SER A 357 -32.47 0.25 -1.23
CA SER A 357 -33.66 0.94 -1.75
C SER A 357 -34.34 0.14 -2.85
N VAL A 358 -33.59 -0.48 -3.75
CA VAL A 358 -34.13 -1.36 -4.81
C VAL A 358 -34.93 -2.51 -4.18
N TYR A 359 -34.40 -3.15 -3.13
CA TYR A 359 -35.14 -4.19 -2.40
C TYR A 359 -36.49 -3.69 -1.82
N LYS A 360 -36.51 -2.45 -1.30
CA LYS A 360 -37.74 -1.83 -0.76
C LYS A 360 -38.73 -1.41 -1.85
N LEU A 361 -38.22 -1.04 -3.02
CA LEU A 361 -39.01 -0.54 -4.15
C LEU A 361 -39.59 -1.67 -5.01
N LEU A 362 -38.95 -2.83 -5.02
CA LEU A 362 -39.45 -4.04 -5.66
C LEU A 362 -40.64 -4.64 -4.91
N GLU A 363 -41.57 -5.24 -5.64
CA GLU A 363 -42.56 -6.16 -5.08
C GLU A 363 -41.92 -7.48 -4.63
N ASP A 364 -42.68 -8.31 -3.92
CA ASP A 364 -42.24 -9.64 -3.54
C ASP A 364 -42.11 -10.53 -4.78
N ASN A 365 -41.05 -11.34 -4.83
CA ASN A 365 -40.58 -12.05 -6.03
C ASN A 365 -40.10 -11.14 -7.16
N GLY A 366 -39.94 -9.84 -6.89
CA GLY A 366 -39.37 -8.90 -7.85
C GLY A 366 -37.91 -9.21 -8.17
N VAL A 367 -37.51 -8.91 -9.41
CA VAL A 367 -36.19 -9.26 -9.96
C VAL A 367 -35.31 -8.02 -10.07
N PHE A 368 -34.06 -8.10 -9.63
CA PHE A 368 -33.02 -7.12 -9.89
C PHE A 368 -31.90 -7.75 -10.73
N VAL A 369 -31.66 -7.22 -11.94
CA VAL A 369 -30.53 -7.62 -12.78
C VAL A 369 -29.51 -6.49 -12.84
N PHE A 370 -28.24 -6.78 -12.64
CA PHE A 370 -27.19 -5.79 -12.85
C PHE A 370 -25.98 -6.37 -13.56
N ALA A 371 -25.31 -5.53 -14.34
CA ALA A 371 -24.07 -5.85 -15.04
C ALA A 371 -22.97 -4.89 -14.61
N THR A 372 -21.73 -5.39 -14.48
CA THR A 372 -20.56 -4.59 -14.15
C THR A 372 -19.28 -5.21 -14.70
N GLN A 373 -18.19 -4.45 -14.75
CA GLN A 373 -16.87 -4.94 -15.14
C GLN A 373 -16.47 -6.13 -14.27
N HIS A 374 -15.82 -7.14 -14.86
CA HIS A 374 -15.42 -8.33 -14.13
C HIS A 374 -14.36 -7.97 -13.07
N PRO A 375 -14.66 -8.15 -11.76
CA PRO A 375 -13.77 -7.70 -10.69
C PRO A 375 -12.37 -8.32 -10.70
N CYS A 376 -12.23 -9.53 -11.25
CA CYS A 376 -10.94 -10.25 -11.25
C CYS A 376 -10.08 -9.96 -12.49
N PHE A 377 -10.67 -9.54 -13.61
CA PHE A 377 -10.00 -9.58 -14.92
C PHE A 377 -9.91 -8.22 -15.59
N VAL A 378 -10.88 -7.32 -15.37
CA VAL A 378 -10.85 -5.98 -15.96
C VAL A 378 -10.15 -4.98 -15.06
N THR A 379 -10.47 -4.98 -13.77
CA THR A 379 -9.75 -4.16 -12.82
C THR A 379 -8.41 -4.81 -12.51
N LEU A 380 -7.40 -4.49 -13.31
CA LEU A 380 -6.02 -4.96 -13.12
C LEU A 380 -5.43 -4.31 -11.85
N THR A 381 -5.73 -4.91 -10.71
CA THR A 381 -5.30 -4.44 -9.39
C THR A 381 -4.56 -5.54 -8.64
N GLU A 382 -3.42 -5.19 -8.03
CA GLU A 382 -2.73 -6.05 -7.07
C GLU A 382 -3.48 -6.11 -5.72
N LYS A 383 -4.55 -5.32 -5.56
CA LYS A 383 -5.33 -5.16 -4.32
C LYS A 383 -6.78 -5.64 -4.47
N TYR A 384 -6.98 -6.85 -5.01
CA TYR A 384 -8.32 -7.39 -5.28
C TYR A 384 -9.27 -7.33 -4.07
N MET A 385 -8.79 -7.67 -2.87
CA MET A 385 -9.61 -7.70 -1.65
C MET A 385 -9.91 -6.34 -1.03
N THR A 386 -9.25 -5.27 -1.49
CA THR A 386 -9.36 -3.94 -0.87
C THR A 386 -10.12 -3.02 -1.81
N PRO A 387 -11.32 -2.52 -1.44
CA PRO A 387 -12.03 -1.52 -2.22
C PRO A 387 -11.18 -0.28 -2.46
N HIS A 388 -11.14 0.19 -3.70
CA HIS A 388 -10.43 1.40 -4.10
C HIS A 388 -11.09 1.98 -5.35
N SER A 389 -10.65 3.14 -5.79
CA SER A 389 -11.14 3.72 -7.04
C SER A 389 -9.98 4.23 -7.89
N TYR A 390 -10.25 4.41 -9.18
CA TYR A 390 -9.30 4.88 -10.18
C TYR A 390 -10.03 5.64 -11.29
N TYR A 391 -9.28 6.41 -12.07
CA TYR A 391 -9.82 7.13 -13.22
C TYR A 391 -9.40 6.46 -14.51
N ASP A 392 -10.37 6.17 -15.36
CA ASP A 392 -10.10 5.64 -16.69
C ASP A 392 -11.18 6.06 -17.69
N ILE A 393 -11.02 5.64 -18.94
CA ILE A 393 -11.99 5.87 -20.01
C ILE A 393 -12.92 4.67 -20.20
N ALA A 394 -14.18 4.93 -20.57
CA ALA A 394 -15.10 3.89 -21.05
C ALA A 394 -14.99 3.73 -22.57
N ILE A 395 -14.84 4.84 -23.28
CA ILE A 395 -14.79 4.88 -24.73
C ILE A 395 -13.62 5.76 -25.16
N GLU A 396 -12.85 5.29 -26.13
CA GLU A 396 -11.73 6.04 -26.68
C GLU A 396 -12.18 7.40 -27.21
N GLY A 397 -11.45 8.46 -26.83
CA GLY A 397 -11.75 9.84 -27.24
C GLY A 397 -12.71 10.60 -26.33
N GLN A 398 -13.20 10.00 -25.24
CA GLN A 398 -14.07 10.72 -24.30
C GLN A 398 -13.37 11.94 -23.65
N PRO A 399 -14.12 13.01 -23.32
CA PRO A 399 -13.53 14.28 -22.86
C PRO A 399 -12.79 14.21 -21.52
N GLN A 400 -13.33 13.49 -20.55
CA GLN A 400 -12.79 13.37 -19.19
C GLN A 400 -12.76 11.90 -18.78
N LYS A 401 -11.72 11.46 -18.06
CA LYS A 401 -11.72 10.14 -17.43
C LYS A 401 -12.79 10.10 -16.33
N GLN A 402 -13.65 9.09 -16.30
CA GLN A 402 -14.58 8.87 -15.19
C GLN A 402 -13.95 8.05 -14.09
N CYS A 403 -14.62 8.06 -12.93
CA CYS A 403 -14.18 7.36 -11.74
C CYS A 403 -14.82 5.98 -11.65
N TYR A 404 -13.99 4.94 -11.62
CA TYR A 404 -14.38 3.55 -11.38
C TYR A 404 -14.07 3.15 -9.94
N TYR A 405 -14.96 2.37 -9.33
CA TYR A 405 -14.86 1.87 -7.96
C TYR A 405 -14.74 0.35 -7.97
N HIS A 406 -13.52 -0.13 -7.70
CA HIS A 406 -13.22 -1.54 -7.53
C HIS A 406 -13.91 -2.10 -6.28
N ARG A 407 -14.57 -3.25 -6.45
CA ARG A 407 -15.12 -4.08 -5.37
C ARG A 407 -14.89 -5.54 -5.73
N SER A 408 -14.51 -6.35 -4.75
CA SER A 408 -14.38 -7.79 -4.97
C SER A 408 -15.74 -8.43 -5.26
N LEU A 409 -15.76 -9.64 -5.84
CA LEU A 409 -17.00 -10.43 -5.98
C LEU A 409 -17.66 -10.65 -4.62
N GLN A 410 -16.84 -10.87 -3.57
CA GLN A 410 -17.31 -11.03 -2.20
C GLN A 410 -18.07 -9.78 -1.72
N ASP A 411 -17.55 -8.57 -1.95
CA ASP A 411 -18.20 -7.34 -1.52
C ASP A 411 -19.55 -7.11 -2.23
N ILE A 412 -19.61 -7.43 -3.53
CA ILE A 412 -20.83 -7.27 -4.34
C ILE A 412 -21.89 -8.29 -3.91
N PHE A 413 -21.51 -9.56 -3.78
CA PHE A 413 -22.47 -10.64 -3.47
C PHE A 413 -22.92 -10.60 -2.01
N ASN A 414 -22.03 -10.34 -1.06
CA ASN A 414 -22.43 -10.18 0.34
C ASN A 414 -23.43 -9.04 0.50
N LEU A 415 -23.30 -7.95 -0.25
CA LEU A 415 -24.30 -6.89 -0.22
C LEU A 415 -25.68 -7.36 -0.70
N CYS A 416 -25.74 -8.23 -1.71
CA CYS A 416 -27.00 -8.85 -2.14
C CYS A 416 -27.61 -9.66 -0.97
N PHE A 417 -26.82 -10.53 -0.36
CA PHE A 417 -27.26 -11.43 0.70
C PHE A 417 -27.69 -10.68 1.97
N ASP A 418 -26.89 -9.70 2.40
CA ASP A 418 -27.16 -8.86 3.57
C ASP A 418 -28.44 -8.03 3.40
N THR A 419 -28.72 -7.60 2.17
CA THR A 419 -29.95 -6.86 1.85
C THR A 419 -31.18 -7.77 1.88
N GLY A 420 -31.00 -9.07 1.64
CA GLY A 420 -32.06 -10.08 1.61
C GLY A 420 -32.35 -10.65 0.21
N PHE A 421 -31.60 -10.26 -0.81
CA PHE A 421 -31.71 -10.87 -2.13
C PHE A 421 -31.16 -12.29 -2.16
N VAL A 422 -31.74 -13.13 -3.02
CA VAL A 422 -31.17 -14.41 -3.44
C VAL A 422 -30.62 -14.26 -4.85
N ILE A 423 -29.34 -14.60 -5.04
CA ILE A 423 -28.75 -14.67 -6.39
C ILE A 423 -29.10 -16.03 -7.00
N ASP A 424 -29.78 -16.03 -8.14
CA ASP A 424 -30.24 -17.25 -8.81
C ASP A 424 -29.94 -17.28 -10.32
N GLY A 425 -29.24 -16.26 -10.83
CA GLY A 425 -28.76 -16.21 -12.20
C GLY A 425 -27.42 -15.47 -12.28
N PHE A 426 -26.50 -15.99 -13.08
CA PHE A 426 -25.15 -15.45 -13.20
C PHE A 426 -24.57 -15.77 -14.58
N TYR A 427 -23.98 -14.76 -15.22
CA TYR A 427 -23.21 -14.89 -16.45
C TYR A 427 -21.88 -14.15 -16.33
N GLU A 428 -20.85 -14.74 -16.94
CA GLU A 428 -19.56 -14.12 -17.22
C GLU A 428 -19.43 -14.03 -18.74
N GLU A 429 -19.32 -12.82 -19.28
CA GLU A 429 -19.33 -12.61 -20.72
C GLU A 429 -18.06 -11.93 -21.21
N CYS A 430 -17.67 -12.30 -22.42
CA CYS A 430 -16.46 -11.85 -23.09
C CYS A 430 -16.84 -11.00 -24.30
N TYR A 431 -16.12 -9.91 -24.54
CA TYR A 431 -16.29 -9.12 -25.75
C TYR A 431 -15.31 -9.53 -26.84
N PHE A 432 -14.01 -9.47 -26.57
CA PHE A 432 -12.98 -9.79 -27.57
C PHE A 432 -12.39 -11.18 -27.39
N ASN A 433 -11.95 -11.49 -26.16
CA ASN A 433 -11.27 -12.74 -25.85
C ASN A 433 -12.25 -13.71 -25.20
N LYS A 434 -12.57 -14.83 -25.87
CA LYS A 434 -13.52 -15.84 -25.37
C LYS A 434 -13.06 -16.60 -24.11
N GLU A 435 -11.83 -16.38 -23.65
CA GLU A 435 -11.26 -17.06 -22.48
C GLU A 435 -11.30 -16.21 -21.19
N ILE A 436 -11.33 -14.88 -21.30
CA ILE A 436 -11.25 -13.98 -20.13
C ILE A 436 -12.47 -13.05 -20.14
N PRO A 437 -13.40 -13.19 -19.18
CA PRO A 437 -14.61 -12.39 -19.18
C PRO A 437 -14.34 -10.94 -18.80
N ASP A 438 -15.00 -10.04 -19.54
CA ASP A 438 -14.94 -8.60 -19.36
C ASP A 438 -15.99 -8.12 -18.34
N ILE A 439 -17.10 -8.86 -18.20
CA ILE A 439 -18.20 -8.47 -17.33
C ILE A 439 -18.78 -9.65 -16.55
N ILE A 440 -19.41 -9.31 -15.43
CA ILE A 440 -20.38 -10.18 -14.76
C ILE A 440 -21.78 -9.61 -14.94
N ILE A 441 -22.77 -10.49 -15.02
CA ILE A 441 -24.19 -10.16 -15.05
C ILE A 441 -24.89 -11.03 -14.03
N VAL A 442 -25.62 -10.41 -13.10
CA VAL A 442 -26.16 -11.07 -11.92
C VAL A 442 -27.66 -10.86 -11.87
N ARG A 443 -28.43 -11.92 -11.60
CA ARG A 443 -29.84 -11.86 -11.23
C ARG A 443 -30.00 -12.11 -9.75
N ALA A 444 -30.64 -11.15 -9.09
CA ALA A 444 -31.00 -11.17 -7.68
C ALA A 444 -32.52 -11.10 -7.54
N ILE A 445 -33.12 -11.94 -6.70
CA ILE A 445 -34.57 -12.00 -6.49
C ILE A 445 -34.89 -11.63 -5.04
N LYS A 446 -35.91 -10.80 -4.85
CA LYS A 446 -36.49 -10.52 -3.54
C LYS A 446 -37.44 -11.65 -3.17
N ILE A 447 -37.04 -12.52 -2.25
CA ILE A 447 -37.91 -13.60 -1.75
C ILE A 447 -38.63 -13.12 -0.49
N GLU A 448 -39.95 -13.37 -0.42
CA GLU A 448 -40.74 -13.14 0.79
C GLU A 448 -40.16 -13.96 1.95
N ARG A 449 -39.83 -13.31 3.07
CA ARG A 449 -39.28 -13.97 4.27
C ARG A 449 -40.37 -14.30 5.28
#